data_AF-A0A6J5JBA1-F1
#
_entry.id   AF-A0A6J5JBA1-F1
#
_cell.length_a   1.000
_cell.length_b   1.000
_cell.length_c   1.000
_cell.angle_alpha   90.00
_cell.angle_beta   90.00
_cell.angle_gamma   90.00
#
_symmetry.space_group_name_H-M   'P 1'
#
loop_
_entity.id
_entity.type
_entity.pdbx_description
1 polymer ?
#
loop_
_entity_poly.entity_id
_entity_poly.type
_entity_poly.pdbx_seq_one_letter_code
_entity_poly.pdbx_strand_id
1 'polypeptide(L)' 'MSRRYIDCREFPSAMNCSVAISADSDNELLEAAVQHAVQVHQHTDSAELRSQLQALFHDGTPPADAPRQA' A
#
# COMPACT_ATOMS: atom_id res chain seq x y z
N MET A 1 -12.59 0.79 -14.86
CA MET A 1 -12.08 0.09 -13.66
C MET A 1 -12.08 1.11 -12.53
N SER A 2 -12.48 0.72 -11.32
CA SER A 2 -12.45 1.61 -10.15
C SER A 2 -11.00 1.85 -9.75
N ARG A 3 -10.65 3.11 -9.47
CA ARG A 3 -9.37 3.47 -8.84
C ARG A 3 -9.19 2.65 -7.56
N ARG A 4 -7.98 2.19 -7.29
CA ARG A 4 -7.65 1.46 -6.05
C ARG A 4 -6.43 2.04 -5.37
N TYR A 5 -6.31 1.79 -4.07
CA TYR A 5 -5.20 2.30 -3.29
C TYR A 5 -4.78 1.37 -2.15
N ILE A 6 -3.53 1.55 -1.71
CA ILE A 6 -3.00 1.06 -0.43
C ILE A 6 -2.56 2.27 0.38
N ASP A 7 -2.90 2.29 1.65
CA ASP A 7 -2.49 3.35 2.57
C ASP A 7 -1.51 2.80 3.60
N CYS A 8 -0.22 3.15 3.47
CA CYS A 8 0.79 2.71 4.43
C CYS A 8 0.61 3.34 5.82
N ARG A 9 -0.23 4.37 5.96
CA ARG A 9 -0.54 5.04 7.23
C ARG A 9 -1.41 4.17 8.15
N GLU A 10 -2.13 3.20 7.58
CA GLU A 10 -3.00 2.27 8.32
C GLU A 10 -2.21 1.24 9.14
N PHE A 11 -0.94 1.03 8.79
CA PHE A 11 -0.09 0.03 9.43
C PHE A 11 1.01 0.74 10.23
N PRO A 12 0.96 0.72 11.58
CA PRO A 12 2.05 1.26 12.40
C PRO A 12 3.28 0.37 12.21
N SER A 13 4.10 0.75 11.24
CA SER A 13 5.41 0.16 10.94
C SER A 13 6.50 1.04 11.54
N ALA A 14 7.67 0.48 11.79
CA ALA A 14 8.82 1.22 12.33
C ALA A 14 9.21 2.46 11.49
N MET A 15 8.86 2.47 10.20
CA MET A 15 9.19 3.54 9.26
C MET A 15 8.20 4.73 9.30
N ASN A 16 7.04 4.62 9.98
CA ASN A 16 6.03 5.68 10.10
C ASN A 16 5.70 6.38 8.76
N CYS A 17 5.43 5.58 7.72
CA CYS A 17 5.22 6.10 6.37
C CYS A 17 3.94 6.97 6.30
N SER A 18 4.07 8.16 5.71
CA SER A 18 2.95 9.06 5.40
C SER A 18 2.35 8.82 4.00
N VAL A 19 2.76 7.74 3.35
CA VAL A 19 2.49 7.48 1.92
C VAL A 19 1.19 6.69 1.76
N ALA A 20 0.34 7.14 0.84
CA ALA A 20 -0.73 6.35 0.26
C ALA A 20 -0.52 6.27 -1.26
N ILE A 21 -0.61 5.08 -1.83
CA ILE A 21 -0.34 4.80 -3.25
C ILE A 21 -1.67 4.45 -3.90
N SER A 22 -1.98 5.05 -5.05
CA SER A 22 -3.21 4.76 -5.79
C SER A 22 -2.93 4.60 -7.27
N ALA A 23 -3.65 3.69 -7.92
CA ALA A 23 -3.55 3.43 -9.36
C ALA A 23 -4.89 3.02 -9.95
N ASP A 24 -4.97 3.01 -11.28
CA ASP A 24 -6.19 2.64 -12.02
C ASP A 24 -6.25 1.11 -12.33
N SER A 25 -5.18 0.36 -12.01
CA SER A 25 -5.13 -1.09 -12.14
C SER A 25 -4.45 -1.77 -10.94
N ASP A 26 -4.92 -2.97 -10.61
CA ASP A 26 -4.39 -3.77 -9.51
C ASP A 26 -2.89 -4.09 -9.68
N ASN A 27 -2.47 -4.38 -10.90
CA ASN A 27 -1.08 -4.72 -11.19
C ASN A 27 -0.13 -3.52 -11.01
N GLU A 28 -0.53 -2.34 -11.48
CA GLU A 28 0.23 -1.11 -11.29
C GLU A 28 0.34 -0.75 -9.80
N LEU A 29 -0.77 -0.86 -9.06
CA LEU A 29 -0.79 -0.62 -7.63
C LEU A 29 0.12 -1.60 -6.89
N LEU A 30 0.04 -2.88 -7.22
CA LEU A 30 0.84 -3.93 -6.60
C LEU A 30 2.33 -3.67 -6.80
N GLU A 31 2.76 -3.42 -8.03
CA GLU A 31 4.18 -3.21 -8.34
C GLU A 31 4.73 -1.97 -7.63
N ALA A 32 3.96 -0.87 -7.59
CA ALA A 32 4.35 0.33 -6.85
C ALA A 32 4.44 0.07 -5.33
N ALA A 33 3.47 -0.67 -4.76
CA ALA A 33 3.48 -1.02 -3.35
C ALA A 33 4.62 -1.97 -2.97
N VAL A 34 4.94 -2.96 -3.81
CA VAL A 34 6.08 -3.87 -3.62
C VAL A 34 7.39 -3.07 -3.64
N GLN A 35 7.56 -2.16 -4.60
CA GLN A 35 8.75 -1.31 -4.64
C GLN A 35 8.91 -0.48 -3.37
N HIS A 36 7.82 0.09 -2.84
CA HIS A 36 7.85 0.79 -1.56
C HIS A 36 8.22 -0.14 -0.40
N ALA A 37 7.58 -1.30 -0.30
CA ALA A 37 7.84 -2.30 0.74
C ALA A 37 9.31 -2.78 0.74
N VAL A 38 9.89 -3.01 -0.43
CA VAL A 38 11.28 -3.46 -0.56
C VAL A 38 12.26 -2.33 -0.26
N GLN A 39 12.08 -1.15 -0.85
CA GLN A 39 13.08 -0.08 -0.77
C GLN A 39 13.04 0.68 0.56
N VAL A 40 11.85 0.82 1.15
CA VAL A 40 11.65 1.58 2.39
C VAL A 40 11.63 0.63 3.59
N HIS A 41 10.86 -0.46 3.52
CA HIS A 41 10.71 -1.40 4.65
C HIS A 41 11.70 -2.56 4.61
N GLN A 42 12.58 -2.62 3.60
CA GLN A 42 13.58 -3.68 3.43
C GLN A 42 12.96 -5.09 3.38
N HIS A 43 11.68 -5.19 3.01
CA HIS A 43 11.03 -6.46 2.79
C HIS A 43 11.64 -7.14 1.55
N THR A 44 11.55 -8.46 1.49
CA THR A 44 11.93 -9.21 0.29
C THR A 44 10.75 -9.30 -0.66
N ASP A 45 10.95 -9.01 -1.94
CA ASP A 45 9.93 -9.27 -2.96
C ASP A 45 9.70 -10.79 -3.07
N SER A 46 8.60 -11.23 -2.45
CA SER A 46 8.18 -12.62 -2.43
C SER A 46 6.71 -12.72 -2.85
N ALA A 47 6.31 -13.90 -3.32
CA ALA A 47 4.90 -14.16 -3.65
C ALA A 47 3.99 -13.94 -2.44
N GLU A 48 4.47 -14.27 -1.24
CA GLU A 48 3.74 -14.06 0.01
C GLU A 48 3.52 -12.57 0.30
N LEU A 49 4.56 -11.74 0.17
CA LEU A 49 4.45 -10.27 0.33
C LEU A 49 3.45 -9.70 -0.68
N ARG A 50 3.54 -10.13 -1.94
CA ARG A 50 2.60 -9.70 -2.99
C ARG A 50 1.15 -10.05 -2.66
N SER A 51 0.89 -11.26 -2.17
CA SER A 51 -0.45 -11.67 -1.75
C SER A 51 -0.95 -10.89 -0.53
N GLN A 52 -0.08 -10.61 0.43
CA GLN A 52 -0.43 -9.77 1.58
C GLN A 52 -0.79 -8.35 1.13
N LEU A 53 0.01 -7.72 0.28
CA LEU A 53 -0.27 -6.37 -0.24
C LEU A 53 -1.58 -6.30 -1.03
N GLN A 54 -1.90 -7.32 -1.85
CA GLN A 54 -3.18 -7.39 -2.56
C GLN A 54 -4.38 -7.43 -1.61
N ALA A 55 -4.25 -8.08 -0.45
CA ALA A 55 -5.31 -8.10 0.56
C ALA A 55 -5.55 -6.74 1.22
N LEU A 56 -4.64 -5.78 1.04
CA LEU A 56 -4.73 -4.40 1.55
C LEU A 56 -5.30 -3.41 0.52
N PHE A 57 -5.82 -3.90 -0.61
CA PHE A 57 -6.37 -3.02 -1.62
C PHE A 57 -7.72 -2.47 -1.17
N HIS A 58 -7.82 -1.14 -1.23
CA HIS A 58 -9.05 -0.41 -1.01
C HIS A 58 -9.57 0.17 -2.32
N ASP A 59 -10.88 0.16 -2.48
CA ASP A 59 -11.55 0.80 -3.63
C ASP A 59 -11.67 2.31 -3.40
N GLY A 60 -11.38 3.09 -4.45
CA GLY A 60 -11.53 4.54 -4.48
C GLY A 60 -10.21 5.31 -4.37
N THR A 61 -10.27 6.42 -3.63
CA THR A 61 -9.11 7.31 -3.40
C THR A 61 -8.84 7.35 -1.90
N PRO A 62 -7.57 7.29 -1.46
CA PRO A 62 -7.25 7.38 -0.05
C PRO A 62 -7.75 8.71 0.53
N PRO A 63 -8.12 8.75 1.83
CA PRO A 63 -8.47 9.99 2.50
C PRO A 63 -7.28 10.96 2.48
N ALA A 64 -7.56 12.26 2.40
CA ALA A 64 -6.52 13.28 2.44
C ALA A 64 -5.72 13.21 3.74
N ASP A 65 -6.42 13.10 4.86
CA ASP A 65 -5.82 12.91 6.18
C ASP A 65 -5.51 11.43 6.45
N ALA A 66 -4.50 11.19 7.28
CA ALA A 66 -4.21 9.84 7.76
C ALA A 66 -5.43 9.30 8.54
N PRO A 67 -5.82 8.04 8.32
CA PRO A 67 -6.87 7.42 9.12
C PRO A 67 -6.49 7.49 10.60
N ARG A 68 -7.42 7.95 11.43
CA ARG A 68 -7.23 7.98 12.89
C ARG A 68 -7.08 6.54 13.35
N GLN A 69 -5.89 6.19 13.85
CA GLN A 69 -5.66 4.92 14.53
C GLN A 69 -6.61 4.85 15.74
N ALA A 70 -7.37 3.75 15.84
CA ALA A 70 -8.32 3.52 16.93
C ALA A 70 -7.60 3.22 18.25
#